data_AF-A0A7T8GRW7-F1
#
_entry.id   AF-A0A7T8GRW7-F1
#
_cell.length_a   1.000
_cell.length_b   1.000
_cell.length_c   1.000
_cell.angle_alpha   90.00
_cell.angle_beta   90.00
_cell.angle_gamma   90.00
#
_symmetry.space_group_name_H-M   'P 1'
#
loop_
_entity.id
_entity.type
_entity.pdbx_description
1 polymer ?
#
loop_
_entity_poly.entity_id
_entity_poly.type
_entity_poly.pdbx_seq_one_letter_code
_entity_poly.pdbx_strand_id
1 'polypeptide(L)'
;LIEFLKLHPILKSSGPEIHFFDNLKNFALGLSWYLKQMPILEAGQIAMEKTPGMSSVLLHTKFLLVVRDPVNRLISDYNQRGKTIPRLRIHIYALGGHKYLISSLAESFPSSSFHIVNGDEFIAKPWEELQDVERFLGVYPHIQERNFYFNETKGFYCSRDIRSKGVWECSRSKCLSKSKGRKKPPVEAET
;
A
#
# COMPACT_ATOMS: atom_id res chain seq x y z
N LEU A 1 -2.10 3.21 -2.15
CA LEU A 1 -1.18 3.76 -1.14
C LEU A 1 0.17 4.14 -1.73
N ILE A 2 1.13 3.21 -1.92
CA ILE A 2 2.53 3.56 -2.25
C ILE A 2 2.70 4.45 -3.50
N GLU A 3 1.89 4.22 -4.54
CA GLU A 3 1.92 5.05 -5.76
C GLU A 3 1.47 6.50 -5.52
N PHE A 4 0.58 6.74 -4.56
CA PHE A 4 0.12 8.09 -4.22
C PHE A 4 1.07 8.77 -3.24
N LEU A 5 1.72 8.02 -2.34
CA LEU A 5 2.77 8.56 -1.47
C LEU A 5 3.97 9.12 -2.25
N LYS A 6 4.22 8.63 -3.47
CA LYS A 6 5.24 9.19 -4.40
C LYS A 6 4.96 10.63 -4.83
N LEU A 7 3.75 11.15 -4.62
CA LEU A 7 3.45 12.56 -4.85
C LEU A 7 4.22 13.45 -3.87
N HIS A 8 4.56 12.94 -2.70
CA HIS A 8 5.38 13.68 -1.75
C HIS A 8 6.85 13.68 -2.19
N PRO A 9 7.51 14.84 -2.35
CA PRO A 9 8.84 14.93 -2.94
C PRO A 9 9.96 14.17 -2.19
N ILE A 10 9.85 14.03 -0.87
CA ILE A 10 10.85 13.35 -0.04
C ILE A 10 10.58 11.85 0.16
N LEU A 11 9.43 11.35 -0.27
CA LEU A 11 9.11 9.93 -0.19
C LEU A 11 9.53 9.25 -1.49
N LYS A 12 10.51 8.35 -1.40
CA LYS A 12 10.95 7.52 -2.52
C LYS A 12 10.52 6.09 -2.27
N SER A 13 10.10 5.37 -3.31
CA SER A 13 9.85 3.94 -3.17
C SER A 13 10.74 3.11 -4.07
N SER A 14 10.99 1.89 -3.64
CA SER A 14 11.47 0.84 -4.52
C SER A 14 10.46 0.59 -5.67
N GLY A 15 10.94 -0.02 -6.74
CA GLY A 15 10.12 -0.31 -7.92
C GLY A 15 9.13 -1.45 -7.69
N PRO A 16 9.37 -2.66 -8.23
CA PRO A 16 8.56 -3.83 -7.94
C PRO A 16 8.74 -4.31 -6.50
N GLU A 17 7.83 -5.18 -6.07
CA GLU A 17 7.87 -5.85 -4.76
C GLU A 17 9.17 -6.67 -4.69
N ILE A 18 10.03 -6.37 -3.70
CA ILE A 18 11.38 -6.95 -3.63
C ILE A 18 11.33 -8.39 -3.10
N HIS A 19 10.31 -8.71 -2.28
CA HIS A 19 10.16 -10.02 -1.66
C HIS A 19 11.41 -10.48 -0.91
N PHE A 20 12.02 -9.60 -0.10
CA PHE A 20 13.26 -9.94 0.62
C PHE A 20 12.99 -10.82 1.84
N PHE A 21 11.97 -10.49 2.63
CA PHE A 21 11.70 -11.14 3.92
C PHE A 21 10.81 -12.39 3.83
N ASP A 22 10.13 -12.60 2.70
CA ASP A 22 9.19 -13.71 2.46
C ASP A 22 9.72 -14.74 1.43
N ASN A 23 10.76 -14.41 0.66
CA ASN A 23 11.42 -15.34 -0.24
C ASN A 23 12.82 -15.73 0.27
N LEU A 24 12.98 -16.99 0.68
CA LEU A 24 14.24 -17.52 1.21
C LEU A 24 15.44 -17.33 0.27
N LYS A 25 15.22 -17.38 -1.06
CA LYS A 25 16.31 -17.17 -2.03
C LYS A 25 16.82 -15.74 -1.99
N ASN A 26 15.90 -14.76 -1.90
CA ASN A 26 16.26 -13.35 -1.81
C ASN A 26 16.87 -13.03 -0.45
N PHE A 27 16.31 -13.59 0.63
CA PHE A 27 16.83 -13.42 1.98
C PHE A 27 18.29 -13.91 2.10
N ALA A 28 18.61 -15.05 1.47
CA ALA A 28 19.97 -15.62 1.46
C ALA A 28 21.01 -14.73 0.74
N LEU A 29 20.60 -13.80 -0.13
CA LEU A 29 21.51 -12.83 -0.76
C LEU A 29 21.99 -11.74 0.23
N GLY A 30 21.37 -11.68 1.41
CA GLY A 30 21.77 -10.81 2.50
C GLY A 30 21.32 -9.35 2.36
N LEU A 31 21.53 -8.59 3.45
CA LEU A 31 21.06 -7.20 3.55
C LEU A 31 21.70 -6.28 2.50
N SER A 32 22.97 -6.51 2.13
CA SER A 32 23.66 -5.73 1.11
C SER A 32 22.99 -5.83 -0.25
N TRP A 33 22.39 -6.97 -0.60
CA TRP A 33 21.62 -7.12 -1.83
C TRP A 33 20.30 -6.35 -1.75
N TYR A 34 19.60 -6.40 -0.61
CA TYR A 34 18.35 -5.67 -0.37
C TYR A 34 18.55 -4.15 -0.45
N LEU A 35 19.59 -3.62 0.19
CA LEU A 35 19.90 -2.19 0.16
C LEU A 35 20.20 -1.67 -1.25
N LYS A 36 20.78 -2.50 -2.12
CA LYS A 36 20.98 -2.16 -3.54
C LYS A 36 19.69 -2.06 -4.35
N GLN A 37 18.58 -2.64 -3.86
CA GLN A 37 17.27 -2.51 -4.49
C GLN A 37 16.54 -1.21 -4.10
N MET A 38 17.01 -0.53 -3.05
CA MET A 38 16.41 0.71 -2.57
C MET A 38 16.74 1.88 -3.51
N PRO A 39 15.84 2.86 -3.63
CA PRO A 39 16.15 4.07 -4.39
C PRO A 39 17.32 4.81 -3.76
N ILE A 40 18.10 5.49 -4.60
CA ILE A 40 19.10 6.45 -4.14
C ILE A 40 18.36 7.60 -3.44
N LEU A 41 18.79 7.93 -2.22
CA LEU A 41 18.18 8.96 -1.39
C LEU A 41 19.10 10.18 -1.25
N GLU A 42 18.48 11.35 -1.23
CA GLU A 42 19.12 12.59 -0.77
C GLU A 42 18.88 12.79 0.73
N ALA A 43 19.61 13.74 1.34
CA ALA A 43 19.45 14.07 2.76
C ALA A 43 17.99 14.45 3.07
N GLY A 44 17.42 13.81 4.10
CA GLY A 44 16.03 14.04 4.53
C GLY A 44 14.96 13.26 3.74
N GLN A 45 15.34 12.47 2.73
CA GLN A 45 14.40 11.59 2.03
C GLN A 45 14.18 10.27 2.77
N ILE A 46 12.99 9.67 2.57
CA ILE A 46 12.58 8.41 3.19
C ILE A 46 12.38 7.38 2.08
N ALA A 47 13.05 6.22 2.20
CA ALA A 47 12.78 5.06 1.35
C ALA A 47 11.57 4.28 1.87
N MET A 48 10.72 3.85 0.94
CA MET A 48 9.56 3.02 1.19
C MET A 48 9.61 1.77 0.32
N GLU A 49 9.06 0.69 0.83
CA GLU A 49 9.00 -0.59 0.16
C GLU A 49 7.63 -1.22 0.45
N LYS A 50 7.08 -1.96 -0.51
CA LYS A 50 5.83 -2.70 -0.32
C LYS A 50 6.07 -4.14 -0.72
N THR A 51 5.99 -5.03 0.26
CA THR A 51 5.92 -6.48 0.08
C THR A 51 4.80 -7.00 1.00
N PRO A 52 3.83 -7.75 0.47
CA PRO A 52 2.80 -8.37 1.27
C PRO A 52 3.39 -9.56 2.04
N GLY A 53 3.13 -9.66 3.35
CA GLY A 53 3.45 -10.89 4.11
C GLY A 53 4.84 -10.97 4.73
N MET A 54 5.43 -9.86 5.16
CA MET A 54 6.75 -9.83 5.81
C MET A 54 6.72 -10.24 7.29
N SER A 55 7.49 -11.26 7.68
CA SER A 55 7.57 -11.76 9.07
C SER A 55 8.80 -11.29 9.85
N SER A 56 9.79 -10.74 9.16
CA SER A 56 11.07 -10.31 9.73
C SER A 56 11.43 -8.95 9.14
N VAL A 57 12.02 -8.05 9.93
CA VAL A 57 12.19 -6.64 9.54
C VAL A 57 13.38 -6.01 10.26
N LEU A 58 13.84 -4.86 9.76
CA LEU A 58 14.93 -4.09 10.35
C LEU A 58 14.46 -3.30 11.58
N LEU A 59 15.35 -3.09 12.55
CA LEU A 59 15.11 -2.24 13.72
C LEU A 59 14.78 -0.80 13.28
N HIS A 60 13.89 -0.12 14.03
CA HIS A 60 13.41 1.26 13.76
C HIS A 60 12.59 1.45 12.47
N THR A 61 11.97 0.39 11.95
CA THR A 61 11.05 0.48 10.81
C THR A 61 9.68 1.01 11.25
N LYS A 62 9.08 1.91 10.45
CA LYS A 62 7.66 2.30 10.56
C LYS A 62 6.82 1.48 9.58
N PHE A 63 5.65 1.03 10.02
CA PHE A 63 4.75 0.14 9.29
C PHE A 63 3.45 0.84 8.91
N LEU A 64 3.08 0.72 7.64
CA LEU A 64 1.78 1.15 7.12
C LEU A 64 0.94 -0.10 6.82
N LEU A 65 -0.11 -0.32 7.61
CA LEU A 65 -1.01 -1.46 7.50
C LEU A 65 -2.31 -1.02 6.84
N VAL A 66 -2.52 -1.41 5.57
CA VAL A 66 -3.77 -1.13 4.86
C VAL A 66 -4.78 -2.23 5.14
N VAL A 67 -5.87 -1.90 5.84
CA VAL A 67 -6.95 -2.83 6.20
C VAL A 67 -8.21 -2.48 5.43
N ARG A 68 -9.02 -3.46 5.08
CA ARG A 68 -10.32 -3.29 4.40
C ARG A 68 -11.34 -4.22 5.02
N ASP A 69 -12.62 -4.02 4.70
CA ASP A 69 -13.66 -4.99 4.99
C ASP A 69 -13.21 -6.42 4.60
N PRO A 70 -13.23 -7.38 5.55
CA PRO A 70 -12.63 -8.70 5.35
C PRO A 70 -13.33 -9.51 4.25
N VAL A 71 -14.64 -9.34 4.07
CA VAL A 71 -15.41 -10.03 3.01
C VAL A 71 -14.99 -9.51 1.64
N ASN A 72 -14.97 -8.19 1.47
CA ASN A 72 -14.52 -7.53 0.26
C ASN A 72 -13.05 -7.83 -0.07
N ARG A 73 -12.19 -7.89 0.95
CA ARG A 73 -10.78 -8.26 0.83
C ARG A 73 -10.60 -9.70 0.37
N LEU A 74 -11.43 -10.63 0.87
CA LEU A 74 -11.43 -12.04 0.48
C LEU A 74 -11.86 -12.21 -0.98
N ILE A 75 -12.99 -11.62 -1.36
CA ILE A 75 -13.49 -11.64 -2.75
C ILE A 75 -12.42 -11.10 -3.72
N SER A 76 -11.73 -10.03 -3.33
CA SER A 76 -10.64 -9.47 -4.13
C SER A 76 -9.46 -10.43 -4.28
N ASP A 77 -9.13 -11.22 -3.25
CA ASP A 77 -8.03 -12.19 -3.29
C ASP A 77 -8.32 -13.33 -4.26
N TYR A 78 -9.54 -13.87 -4.22
CA TYR A 78 -10.01 -14.90 -5.15
C TYR A 78 -10.02 -14.42 -6.60
N ASN A 79 -10.53 -13.21 -6.84
CA ASN A 79 -10.55 -12.60 -8.17
C ASN A 79 -9.13 -12.34 -8.71
N GLN A 80 -8.17 -12.00 -7.84
CA GLN A 80 -6.77 -11.83 -8.25
C GLN A 80 -6.12 -13.15 -8.70
N ARG A 81 -6.45 -14.25 -8.02
CA ARG A 81 -5.93 -15.61 -8.31
C ARG A 81 -6.68 -16.31 -9.45
N GLY A 82 -7.71 -15.68 -10.02
CA GLY A 82 -8.55 -16.30 -11.06
C GLY A 82 -9.30 -17.54 -10.58
N LYS A 83 -9.55 -17.66 -9.26
CA LYS A 83 -10.24 -18.80 -8.68
C LYS A 83 -11.72 -18.47 -8.51
N THR A 84 -12.57 -19.43 -8.85
CA THR A 84 -14.00 -19.39 -8.52
C THR A 84 -14.16 -19.30 -7.00
N ILE A 85 -15.02 -18.40 -6.54
CA ILE A 85 -15.35 -18.29 -5.11
C ILE A 85 -16.16 -19.56 -4.78
N PRO A 86 -15.65 -20.48 -3.95
CA PRO A 86 -16.43 -21.66 -3.56
C PRO A 86 -17.68 -21.21 -2.78
N ARG A 87 -18.82 -21.89 -2.99
CA ARG A 87 -20.04 -21.65 -2.22
C ARG A 87 -19.73 -21.68 -0.72
N LEU A 88 -20.28 -20.69 -0.03
CA LEU A 88 -20.00 -20.27 1.33
C LEU A 88 -19.92 -21.45 2.32
N ARG A 89 -18.70 -21.97 2.49
CA ARG A 89 -18.17 -22.35 3.80
C ARG A 89 -16.98 -21.45 4.01
N ILE A 90 -17.26 -20.21 4.44
CA ILE A 90 -16.25 -19.30 5.00
C ILE A 90 -15.77 -19.95 6.31
N HIS A 91 -14.99 -21.02 6.18
CA HIS A 91 -14.06 -21.34 7.23
C HIS A 91 -13.14 -20.13 7.35
N ILE A 92 -12.95 -19.73 8.59
CA ILE A 92 -12.22 -18.57 9.11
C ILE A 92 -10.71 -18.66 8.79
N TYR A 93 -10.31 -19.13 7.60
CA TYR A 93 -8.92 -19.29 7.18
C TYR A 93 -8.38 -18.06 6.42
N ALA A 94 -9.24 -17.16 5.96
CA ALA A 94 -8.80 -15.96 5.23
C ALA A 94 -8.04 -14.92 6.09
N LEU A 95 -8.22 -14.97 7.42
CA LEU A 95 -7.51 -14.10 8.37
C LEU A 95 -6.25 -14.75 8.97
N GLY A 96 -5.95 -16.00 8.58
CA GLY A 96 -4.84 -16.77 9.16
C GLY A 96 -3.46 -16.22 8.82
N GLY A 97 -3.25 -15.62 7.64
CA GLY A 97 -1.91 -15.13 7.27
C GLY A 97 -1.52 -13.82 7.95
N HIS A 98 -2.47 -12.91 8.16
CA HIS A 98 -2.19 -11.57 8.69
C HIS A 98 -2.19 -11.53 10.23
N LYS A 99 -3.01 -12.35 10.90
CA LYS A 99 -3.10 -12.34 12.37
C LYS A 99 -1.78 -12.73 13.04
N TYR A 100 -1.15 -13.82 12.59
CA TYR A 100 0.15 -14.27 13.13
C TYR A 100 1.30 -13.32 12.79
N LEU A 101 1.21 -12.66 11.63
CA LEU A 101 2.21 -11.68 11.21
C LEU A 101 2.17 -10.43 12.09
N ILE A 102 0.96 -9.89 12.31
CA ILE A 102 0.75 -8.70 13.12
C ILE A 102 1.10 -8.98 14.58
N SER A 103 0.75 -10.16 15.11
CA SER A 103 1.12 -10.51 16.49
C SER A 103 2.64 -10.61 16.67
N SER A 104 3.35 -11.28 15.77
CA SER A 104 4.81 -11.40 15.82
C SER A 104 5.52 -10.04 15.71
N LEU A 105 5.03 -9.16 14.83
CA LEU A 105 5.59 -7.81 14.69
C LEU A 105 5.26 -6.91 15.90
N ALA A 106 4.06 -7.04 16.47
CA ALA A 106 3.64 -6.27 17.64
C ALA A 106 4.40 -6.65 18.91
N GLU A 107 4.88 -7.90 19.01
CA GLU A 107 5.78 -8.33 20.08
C GLU A 107 7.18 -7.71 19.96
N SER A 108 7.60 -7.36 18.73
CA SER A 108 8.97 -6.89 18.43
C SER A 108 9.09 -5.37 18.30
N PHE A 109 7.99 -4.63 18.11
CA PHE A 109 7.99 -3.19 17.84
C PHE A 109 6.96 -2.44 18.68
N PRO A 110 7.25 -1.20 19.11
CA PRO A 110 6.28 -0.40 19.85
C PRO A 110 5.08 -0.07 18.97
N SER A 111 3.91 0.12 19.58
CA SER A 111 2.68 0.48 18.84
C SER A 111 2.84 1.77 18.03
N SER A 112 3.71 2.70 18.44
CA SER A 112 4.06 3.93 17.72
C SER A 112 4.77 3.69 16.38
N SER A 113 5.27 2.48 16.13
CA SER A 113 5.84 2.10 14.83
C SER A 113 4.78 1.68 13.83
N PHE A 114 3.50 1.62 14.19
CA PHE A 114 2.43 1.17 13.30
C PHE A 114 1.40 2.26 13.05
N HIS A 115 0.96 2.35 11.80
CA HIS A 115 -0.19 3.16 11.41
C HIS A 115 -1.12 2.33 10.52
N ILE A 116 -2.40 2.33 10.87
CA ILE A 116 -3.44 1.60 10.15
C ILE A 116 -4.11 2.58 9.20
N VAL A 117 -4.06 2.25 7.91
CA VAL A 117 -4.76 2.98 6.85
C VAL A 117 -6.07 2.26 6.57
N ASN A 118 -7.18 2.98 6.64
CA ASN A 118 -8.48 2.44 6.27
C ASN A 118 -8.58 2.42 4.75
N GLY A 119 -8.47 1.22 4.18
CA GLY A 119 -8.45 1.01 2.75
C GLY A 119 -9.79 1.25 2.06
N ASP A 120 -10.91 1.28 2.78
CA ASP A 120 -12.23 1.61 2.21
C ASP A 120 -12.41 3.14 2.17
N GLU A 121 -12.05 3.86 3.23
CA GLU A 121 -11.96 5.33 3.21
C GLU A 121 -10.91 5.83 2.22
N PHE A 122 -9.76 5.15 2.11
CA PHE A 122 -8.72 5.48 1.14
C PHE A 122 -9.22 5.41 -0.31
N ILE A 123 -10.21 4.57 -0.61
CA ILE A 123 -10.84 4.51 -1.93
C ILE A 123 -11.77 5.69 -2.15
N ALA A 124 -12.51 6.11 -1.11
CA ALA A 124 -13.47 7.20 -1.16
C ALA A 124 -12.78 8.58 -1.16
N LYS A 125 -11.76 8.76 -0.31
CA LYS A 125 -11.04 10.01 -0.08
C LYS A 125 -9.54 9.76 0.15
N PRO A 126 -8.76 9.54 -0.91
CA PRO A 126 -7.34 9.19 -0.78
C PRO A 126 -6.50 10.23 -0.04
N TRP A 127 -6.81 11.53 -0.16
CA TRP A 127 -6.00 12.59 0.42
C TRP A 127 -6.09 12.65 1.95
N GLU A 128 -7.25 12.39 2.55
CA GLU A 128 -7.41 12.39 4.02
C GLU A 128 -6.53 11.29 4.64
N GLU A 129 -6.66 10.05 4.16
CA GLU A 129 -5.83 8.93 4.62
C GLU A 129 -4.33 9.13 4.36
N LEU A 130 -3.95 9.83 3.27
CA LEU A 130 -2.54 10.12 2.99
C LEU A 130 -1.97 11.20 3.91
N GLN A 131 -2.76 12.19 4.30
CA GLN A 131 -2.35 13.22 5.26
C GLN A 131 -2.10 12.61 6.65
N ASP A 132 -2.87 11.60 7.02
CA ASP A 132 -2.66 10.84 8.26
C ASP A 132 -1.34 10.06 8.21
N VAL A 133 -1.02 9.49 7.05
CA VAL A 133 0.28 8.86 6.81
C VAL A 133 1.43 9.89 6.85
N GLU A 134 1.25 11.08 6.28
CA GLU A 134 2.26 12.16 6.35
C GLU A 134 2.57 12.52 7.81
N ARG A 135 1.53 12.70 8.63
CA ARG A 135 1.66 12.97 10.07
C ARG A 135 2.38 11.84 10.80
N PHE A 136 2.02 10.60 10.53
CA PHE A 136 2.67 9.43 11.13
C PHE A 136 4.14 9.29 10.74
N LEU A 137 4.47 9.54 9.47
CA LEU A 137 5.86 9.52 8.99
C LEU A 137 6.67 10.68 9.58
N GLY A 138 6.02 11.77 10.01
CA GLY A 138 6.65 12.97 10.53
C GLY A 138 7.15 13.88 9.41
N VAL A 139 6.50 13.81 8.25
CA VAL A 139 6.82 14.66 7.08
C VAL A 139 5.85 15.83 7.01
N TYR A 140 6.24 16.89 6.31
CA TYR A 140 5.37 18.06 6.17
C TYR A 140 4.15 17.74 5.29
N PRO A 141 2.99 18.37 5.54
CA PRO A 141 1.81 18.13 4.73
C PRO A 141 2.04 18.61 3.30
N HIS A 142 1.97 17.71 2.33
CA HIS A 142 2.19 18.04 0.92
C HIS A 142 1.03 17.56 0.05
N ILE A 143 0.53 16.36 0.30
CA ILE A 143 -0.53 15.73 -0.48
C ILE A 143 -1.88 16.40 -0.14
N GLN A 144 -2.58 16.86 -1.17
CA GLN A 144 -3.84 17.58 -1.06
C GLN A 144 -4.88 17.03 -2.03
N GLU A 145 -6.14 17.40 -1.84
CA GLU A 145 -7.26 16.98 -2.70
C GLU A 145 -7.00 17.30 -4.18
N ARG A 146 -6.40 18.47 -4.50
CA ARG A 146 -6.05 18.85 -5.88
C ARG A 146 -5.13 17.87 -6.60
N ASN A 147 -4.40 17.03 -5.86
CA ASN A 147 -3.55 15.99 -6.44
C ASN A 147 -4.36 14.77 -6.90
N PHE A 148 -5.68 14.77 -6.76
CA PHE A 148 -6.54 13.66 -7.13
C PHE A 148 -7.67 14.12 -8.05
N TYR A 149 -8.10 13.22 -8.91
CA TYR A 149 -9.32 13.37 -9.69
C TYR A 149 -9.98 12.01 -9.85
N PHE A 150 -11.31 11.97 -9.81
CA PHE A 150 -12.05 10.73 -10.02
C PHE A 150 -12.08 10.40 -11.52
N ASN A 151 -11.73 9.17 -11.88
CA ASN A 151 -11.83 8.69 -13.25
C ASN A 151 -13.06 7.76 -13.36
N GLU A 152 -14.13 8.25 -13.99
CA GLU A 152 -15.40 7.51 -14.12
C GLU A 152 -15.24 6.20 -14.90
N THR A 153 -14.48 6.21 -16.00
CA THR A 153 -14.23 5.01 -16.81
C THR A 153 -13.54 3.92 -15.98
N LYS A 154 -12.66 4.33 -15.07
CA LYS A 154 -11.95 3.42 -14.19
C LYS A 154 -12.75 3.08 -12.93
N GLY A 155 -13.62 3.98 -12.47
CA GLY A 155 -14.35 3.89 -11.20
C GLY A 155 -13.48 4.13 -9.97
N PHE A 156 -12.32 4.78 -10.11
CA PHE A 156 -11.38 5.04 -9.01
C PHE A 156 -10.66 6.38 -9.18
N TYR A 157 -10.19 6.94 -8.07
CA TYR A 157 -9.29 8.10 -8.09
C TYR A 157 -7.96 7.79 -8.78
N CYS A 158 -7.49 8.76 -9.55
CA CYS A 158 -6.16 8.81 -10.12
C CYS A 158 -5.40 10.02 -9.55
N SER A 159 -4.08 9.94 -9.56
CA SER A 159 -3.21 11.00 -9.05
C SER A 159 -2.81 11.97 -10.16
N ARG A 160 -2.62 13.24 -9.81
CA ARG A 160 -2.05 14.32 -10.61
C ARG A 160 -0.85 14.90 -9.85
N ASP A 161 0.34 14.65 -10.36
CA ASP A 161 1.57 15.30 -9.92
C ASP A 161 1.58 16.71 -10.52
N ILE A 162 1.52 17.73 -9.68
CA ILE A 162 1.46 19.13 -10.07
C ILE A 162 2.79 19.77 -9.68
N ARG A 163 3.56 20.21 -10.67
CA ARG A 163 4.86 20.85 -10.47
C ARG A 163 4.82 22.27 -11.00
N SER A 164 5.01 23.21 -10.10
CA SER A 164 5.01 24.64 -10.43
C SER A 164 6.43 25.19 -10.28
N LYS A 165 6.95 25.85 -11.31
CA LYS A 165 8.26 26.53 -11.30
C LYS A 165 8.08 27.95 -11.80
N GLY A 166 7.93 28.90 -10.87
CA GLY A 166 7.58 30.29 -11.18
C GLY A 166 6.15 30.36 -11.74
N VAL A 167 6.00 30.91 -12.95
CA VAL A 167 4.70 31.08 -13.62
C VAL A 167 4.22 29.80 -14.34
N TRP A 168 5.10 28.80 -14.51
CA TRP A 168 4.78 27.57 -15.24
C TRP A 168 4.29 26.47 -14.31
N GLU A 169 3.16 25.85 -14.67
CA GLU A 169 2.61 24.66 -14.00
C GLU A 169 2.54 23.48 -14.98
N CYS A 170 3.28 22.43 -14.68
CA CYS A 170 3.23 21.17 -15.42
C CYS A 170 2.49 20.14 -14.58
N SER A 171 1.49 19.49 -15.16
CA SER A 171 0.76 18.42 -14.49
C SER A 171 0.93 17.08 -15.21
N ARG A 172 1.20 16.01 -14.44
CA ARG A 172 1.29 14.65 -14.93
C ARG A 172 0.28 13.77 -14.22
N SER A 173 -0.69 13.27 -14.97
CA SER A 173 -1.71 12.36 -14.46
C SER A 173 -1.24 10.90 -14.53
N LYS A 174 -1.53 10.14 -13.49
CA LYS A 174 -1.25 8.70 -13.40
C LYS A 174 -2.40 7.98 -12.71
N CYS A 175 -2.93 6.97 -13.37
CA CYS A 175 -3.84 6.02 -12.77
C CYS A 175 -3.08 4.75 -12.37
N LEU A 176 -3.58 4.01 -11.38
CA LEU A 176 -3.04 2.68 -11.05
C LEU A 176 -3.07 1.72 -12.27
N SER A 177 -2.37 0.59 -12.21
CA SER A 177 -2.40 -0.42 -13.29
C SER A 177 -3.80 -1.01 -13.52
N LYS A 178 -4.00 -1.68 -14.67
CA LYS A 178 -5.23 -2.44 -14.98
C LYS A 178 -5.53 -3.57 -13.98
N SER A 179 -4.51 -4.05 -13.26
CA SER A 179 -4.68 -5.05 -12.22
C SER A 179 -5.33 -4.53 -10.93
N LYS A 180 -5.50 -3.20 -10.80
CA LYS A 180 -6.15 -2.56 -9.65
C LYS A 180 -7.58 -2.13 -10.01
N GLY A 181 -8.54 -2.49 -9.17
CA GLY A 181 -9.95 -2.11 -9.36
C GLY A 181 -10.75 -3.03 -10.30
N ARG A 182 -10.41 -4.32 -10.37
CA ARG A 182 -11.15 -5.28 -11.20
C ARG A 182 -12.60 -5.40 -10.71
N LYS A 183 -13.55 -5.48 -11.65
CA LYS A 183 -14.94 -5.85 -11.34
C LYS A 183 -14.94 -7.17 -10.58
N LYS A 184 -15.60 -7.19 -9.43
CA LYS A 184 -15.75 -8.40 -8.62
C LYS A 184 -16.77 -9.32 -9.30
N PRO A 185 -16.57 -10.65 -9.26
CA PRO A 185 -17.62 -11.57 -9.69
C PRO A 185 -18.85 -11.41 -8.79
N PRO A 186 -20.06 -11.67 -9.31
CA PRO A 186 -21.26 -11.69 -8.49
C PRO A 186 -21.12 -12.76 -7.41
N VAL A 187 -21.49 -12.42 -6.18
CA VAL A 187 -21.57 -13.35 -5.06
C VAL A 187 -23.05 -13.63 -4.85
N GLU A 188 -23.46 -14.89 -4.96
CA GLU A 188 -24.84 -15.30 -4.63
C GLU A 188 -25.08 -14.98 -3.15
N ALA A 189 -26.13 -14.19 -2.86
CA ALA A 189 -26.55 -13.94 -1.48
C ALA A 189 -27.10 -15.24 -0.89
N GLU A 190 -26.75 -15.54 0.36
CA GLU A 190 -27.40 -16.62 1.12
C GLU A 190 -28.88 -16.26 1.31
N THR A 191 -29.75 -17.08 0.74
CA THR A 191 -31.17 -17.18 1.11
C THR A 191 -31.32 -17.84 2.46
#